data_AF-A0A9P5TVH2-F1
#
_entry.id   AF-A0A9P5TVH2-F1
#
_cell.length_a   1.000
_cell.length_b   1.000
_cell.length_c   1.000
_cell.angle_alpha   90.00
_cell.angle_beta   90.00
_cell.angle_gamma   90.00
#
_symmetry.space_group_name_H-M   'P 1'
#
loop_
_entity.id
_entity.type
_entity.pdbx_description
1 polymer ?
#
loop_
_entity_poly.entity_id
_entity_poly.type
_entity_poly.pdbx_seq_one_letter_code
_entity_poly.pdbx_strand_id
1 'polypeptide(L)'
;IGLKDLPTIYVRHRLANIFKDGGFWLEKQVLDEEIFVICKKVFGEHHSDTLDSMANVASTYYALGKVESAEELEKEVLDLRKKTMGEHHPNTLSSMNSLACVYLALGKFENAKKLGEDVLELR
;
A
#
# COMPACT_ATOMS: atom_id res chain seq x y z
N ILE A 1 26.31 -9.03 8.99
CA ILE A 1 24.84 -9.12 8.77
C ILE A 1 24.44 -7.80 8.13
N GLY A 2 24.17 -7.82 6.84
CA GLY A 2 23.95 -6.60 6.07
C GLY A 2 22.55 -6.07 6.32
N LEU A 3 22.35 -4.76 6.20
CA LEU A 3 21.04 -4.07 6.23
C LEU A 3 20.00 -4.58 5.20
N LYS A 4 20.34 -5.62 4.44
CA LYS A 4 19.59 -6.23 3.33
C LYS A 4 19.12 -7.65 3.62
N ASP A 5 19.46 -8.22 4.78
CA ASP A 5 19.08 -9.60 5.11
C ASP A 5 17.62 -9.66 5.62
N LEU A 6 16.85 -10.66 5.17
CA LEU A 6 15.43 -10.94 5.48
C LEU A 6 14.99 -10.68 6.94
N PRO A 7 15.75 -11.09 7.98
CA PRO A 7 15.39 -10.80 9.38
C PRO A 7 15.28 -9.30 9.71
N THR A 8 15.95 -8.45 8.92
CA THR A 8 15.94 -7.00 9.11
C THR A 8 14.66 -6.37 8.57
N ILE A 9 14.03 -6.93 7.52
CA ILE A 9 12.77 -6.40 6.95
C ILE A 9 11.62 -6.49 7.96
N TYR A 10 11.52 -7.62 8.66
CA TYR A 10 10.45 -7.81 9.66
C TYR A 10 10.56 -6.79 10.80
N VAL A 11 11.78 -6.56 11.30
CA VAL A 11 12.03 -5.55 12.34
C VAL A 11 11.68 -4.14 11.85
N ARG A 12 12.00 -3.82 10.59
CA ARG A 12 11.63 -2.53 9.98
C ARG A 12 10.11 -2.36 9.86
N HIS A 13 9.38 -3.36 9.40
CA HIS A 13 7.91 -3.30 9.37
C HIS A 13 7.32 -3.09 10.77
N ARG A 14 7.88 -3.76 11.78
CA ARG A 14 7.45 -3.57 13.17
C ARG A 14 7.68 -2.14 13.64
N LEU A 15 8.85 -1.56 13.34
CA LEU A 15 9.15 -0.16 13.65
C LEU A 15 8.22 0.80 12.88
N ALA A 16 7.93 0.54 11.62
CA ALA A 16 7.01 1.34 10.82
C ALA A 16 5.58 1.33 11.40
N ASN A 17 5.14 0.21 11.98
CA ASN A 17 3.87 0.14 12.70
C ASN A 17 3.92 0.94 14.01
N ILE A 18 5.02 0.90 14.76
CA ILE A 18 5.20 1.73 15.96
C ILE A 18 5.12 3.22 15.60
N PHE A 19 5.76 3.64 14.50
CA PHE A 19 5.65 5.02 14.02
C PHE A 19 4.22 5.40 13.62
N LYS A 20 3.50 4.50 12.95
CA LYS A 20 2.07 4.69 12.63
C LYS A 20 1.24 4.93 13.89
N ASP A 21 1.38 4.05 14.88
CA ASP A 21 0.58 4.08 16.12
C ASP A 21 0.94 5.31 16.98
N GLY A 22 2.17 5.79 16.88
CA GLY A 22 2.63 7.02 17.52
C GLY A 22 2.36 8.31 16.74
N GLY A 23 1.82 8.23 15.52
CA GLY A 23 1.60 9.40 14.66
C GLY A 23 2.87 10.01 14.05
N PHE A 24 3.99 9.30 14.08
CA PHE A 24 5.29 9.69 13.52
C PHE A 24 5.34 9.42 12.00
N TRP A 25 4.48 10.12 11.25
CA TRP A 25 4.23 9.82 9.83
C TRP A 25 5.42 10.14 8.91
N LEU A 26 6.25 11.13 9.26
CA LEU A 26 7.43 11.48 8.47
C LEU A 26 8.52 10.41 8.60
N GLU A 27 8.76 9.93 9.82
CA GLU A 27 9.67 8.83 10.10
C GLU A 27 9.17 7.53 9.46
N LYS A 28 7.87 7.28 9.52
CA LYS A 28 7.24 6.16 8.81
C LYS A 28 7.45 6.24 7.31
N GLN A 29 7.30 7.43 6.70
CA GLN A 29 7.47 7.59 5.25
C GLN A 29 8.86 7.14 4.79
N VAL A 30 9.90 7.66 5.45
CA VAL A 30 11.29 7.30 5.12
C VAL A 30 11.50 5.79 5.24
N LEU A 31 10.94 5.18 6.29
CA LEU A 31 11.10 3.77 6.54
C LEU A 31 10.33 2.88 5.56
N ASP A 32 9.08 3.22 5.23
CA ASP A 32 8.27 2.47 4.26
C ASP A 32 8.88 2.52 2.86
N GLU A 33 9.39 3.67 2.43
CA GLU A 33 10.08 3.83 1.14
C GLU A 33 11.36 2.97 1.09
N GLU A 34 12.13 2.93 2.19
CA GLU A 34 13.32 2.09 2.29
C GLU A 34 12.95 0.60 2.24
N ILE A 35 11.91 0.18 2.95
CA ILE A 35 11.39 -1.20 2.93
C ILE A 35 10.98 -1.58 1.50
N PHE A 36 10.22 -0.73 0.81
CA PHE A 36 9.77 -1.00 -0.56
C PHE A 36 10.93 -1.26 -1.52
N VAL A 37 11.97 -0.42 -1.48
CA VAL A 37 13.17 -0.59 -2.31
C VAL A 37 13.86 -1.92 -2.01
N ILE A 38 13.94 -2.32 -0.73
CA ILE A 38 14.56 -3.60 -0.35
C ILE A 38 13.69 -4.77 -0.82
N CYS A 39 12.37 -4.75 -0.57
CA CYS A 39 11.45 -5.81 -0.99
C CYS A 39 11.48 -6.00 -2.51
N LYS A 40 11.39 -4.90 -3.29
CA LYS A 40 11.46 -4.95 -4.75
C LYS A 40 12.77 -5.57 -5.24
N LYS A 41 13.88 -5.31 -4.56
CA LYS A 41 15.19 -5.88 -4.91
C LYS A 41 15.32 -7.37 -4.54
N VAL A 42 14.79 -7.77 -3.38
CA VAL A 42 14.99 -9.11 -2.82
C VAL A 42 13.97 -10.11 -3.38
N PHE A 43 12.72 -9.70 -3.51
CA PHE A 43 11.61 -10.57 -3.89
C PHE A 43 11.11 -10.34 -5.33
N GLY A 44 11.43 -9.19 -5.92
CA GLY A 44 10.93 -8.78 -7.23
C GLY A 44 9.61 -8.01 -7.16
N GLU A 45 9.20 -7.45 -8.29
CA GLU A 45 8.09 -6.50 -8.39
C GLU A 45 6.71 -7.11 -8.09
N HIS A 46 6.48 -8.36 -8.49
CA HIS A 46 5.18 -9.01 -8.36
C HIS A 46 4.99 -9.80 -7.06
N HIS A 47 6.00 -9.83 -6.18
CA HIS A 47 5.92 -10.60 -4.93
C HIS A 47 4.99 -9.92 -3.92
N SER A 48 4.25 -10.71 -3.13
CA SER A 48 3.30 -10.21 -2.13
C SER A 48 3.92 -9.17 -1.19
N ASP A 49 5.11 -9.46 -0.64
CA ASP A 49 5.79 -8.55 0.29
C ASP A 49 6.17 -7.20 -0.36
N THR A 50 6.49 -7.20 -1.66
CA THR A 50 6.74 -5.97 -2.42
C THR A 50 5.45 -5.18 -2.58
N LEU A 51 4.36 -5.83 -2.98
CA LEU A 51 3.05 -5.18 -3.15
C LEU A 51 2.50 -4.65 -1.82
N ASP A 52 2.70 -5.38 -0.72
CA ASP A 52 2.30 -4.95 0.63
C ASP A 52 3.13 -3.75 1.10
N SER A 53 4.45 -3.75 0.87
CA SER A 53 5.29 -2.59 1.20
C SER A 53 4.91 -1.34 0.39
N MET A 54 4.53 -1.52 -0.88
CA MET A 54 4.08 -0.44 -1.75
C MET A 54 2.73 0.14 -1.29
N ALA A 55 1.77 -0.73 -0.92
CA ALA A 55 0.50 -0.30 -0.32
C ALA A 55 0.71 0.49 0.99
N ASN A 56 1.70 0.10 1.80
CA ASN A 56 2.06 0.85 3.01
C ASN A 56 2.60 2.25 2.70
N VAL A 57 3.45 2.41 1.67
CA VAL A 57 3.91 3.73 1.21
C VAL A 57 2.70 4.59 0.80
N ALA A 58 1.74 4.03 0.06
CA ALA A 58 0.54 4.75 -0.38
C ALA A 58 -0.31 5.21 0.81
N SER A 59 -0.54 4.32 1.78
CA SER A 59 -1.22 4.65 3.03
C SER A 59 -0.51 5.74 3.82
N THR A 60 0.83 5.75 3.84
CA THR A 60 1.61 6.79 4.52
C THR A 60 1.50 8.13 3.79
N TYR A 61 1.51 8.15 2.46
CA TYR A 61 1.26 9.35 1.67
C TYR A 61 -0.12 9.93 1.94
N TYR A 62 -1.15 9.08 2.00
CA TYR A 62 -2.49 9.49 2.36
C TYR A 62 -2.54 10.15 3.75
N ALA A 63 -1.91 9.53 4.76
CA ALA A 63 -1.87 10.07 6.12
C ALA A 63 -1.11 11.41 6.21
N LEU A 64 -0.14 11.65 5.33
CA LEU A 64 0.58 12.92 5.21
C LEU A 64 -0.15 13.98 4.37
N GLY A 65 -1.33 13.67 3.84
CA GLY A 65 -2.10 14.58 2.97
C GLY A 65 -1.58 14.67 1.54
N LYS A 66 -0.65 13.79 1.12
CA LYS A 66 -0.18 13.67 -0.27
C LYS A 66 -1.13 12.80 -1.08
N VAL A 67 -2.39 13.23 -1.18
CA VAL A 67 -3.50 12.39 -1.62
C VAL A 67 -3.36 11.97 -3.09
N GLU A 68 -2.82 12.85 -3.96
CA GLU A 68 -2.56 12.55 -5.36
C GLU A 68 -1.48 11.48 -5.53
N SER A 69 -0.39 11.55 -4.76
CA SER A 69 0.66 10.53 -4.77
C SER A 69 0.13 9.18 -4.23
N ALA A 70 -0.77 9.22 -3.24
CA ALA A 70 -1.44 8.01 -2.76
C ALA A 70 -2.36 7.40 -3.83
N GLU A 71 -3.07 8.22 -4.63
CA GLU A 71 -3.93 7.75 -5.72
C GLU A 71 -3.12 7.01 -6.79
N GLU A 72 -2.02 7.60 -7.24
CA GLU A 72 -1.15 6.99 -8.25
C GLU A 72 -0.62 5.64 -7.77
N LEU A 73 -0.14 5.58 -6.52
CA LEU A 73 0.46 4.37 -5.98
C LEU A 73 -0.59 3.28 -5.70
N GLU A 74 -1.76 3.61 -5.16
CA GLU A 74 -2.84 2.63 -4.94
C GLU A 74 -3.38 2.06 -6.27
N LYS A 75 -3.45 2.85 -7.35
CA LYS A 75 -3.81 2.32 -8.68
C LYS A 75 -2.80 1.29 -9.16
N GLU A 76 -1.51 1.58 -9.03
CA GLU A 76 -0.46 0.65 -9.43
C GLU A 76 -0.49 -0.63 -8.57
N VAL A 77 -0.66 -0.51 -7.24
CA VAL A 77 -0.83 -1.66 -6.34
C VAL A 77 -2.04 -2.50 -6.74
N LEU A 78 -3.19 -1.86 -7.01
CA LEU A 78 -4.41 -2.56 -7.41
C LEU A 78 -4.21 -3.34 -8.71
N ASP A 79 -3.64 -2.70 -9.74
CA ASP A 79 -3.37 -3.34 -11.03
C ASP A 79 -2.42 -4.54 -10.89
N LEU A 80 -1.37 -4.40 -10.08
CA LEU A 80 -0.44 -5.49 -9.82
C LEU A 80 -1.08 -6.62 -9.01
N ARG A 81 -1.86 -6.32 -7.97
CA ARG A 81 -2.59 -7.35 -7.19
C ARG A 81 -3.61 -8.09 -8.05
N LYS A 82 -4.36 -7.40 -8.92
CA LYS A 82 -5.26 -8.06 -9.89
C LYS A 82 -4.51 -9.06 -10.78
N LYS A 83 -3.34 -8.69 -11.29
CA LYS A 83 -2.51 -9.56 -12.15
C LYS A 83 -1.88 -10.73 -11.39
N THR A 84 -1.40 -10.50 -10.17
CA THR A 84 -0.65 -11.51 -9.39
C THR A 84 -1.56 -12.52 -8.69
N MET A 85 -2.66 -12.07 -8.08
CA MET A 85 -3.49 -12.88 -7.16
C MET A 85 -4.97 -12.91 -7.55
N GLY A 86 -5.39 -12.16 -8.57
CA GLY A 86 -6.78 -12.11 -9.04
C GLY A 86 -7.65 -11.10 -8.31
N GLU A 87 -8.83 -10.84 -8.88
CA GLU A 87 -9.74 -9.78 -8.42
C GLU A 87 -10.44 -10.11 -7.09
N HIS A 88 -10.73 -11.38 -6.84
CA HIS A 88 -11.40 -11.85 -5.62
C HIS A 88 -10.46 -12.00 -4.41
N HIS A 89 -9.14 -11.81 -4.58
CA HIS A 89 -8.21 -12.01 -3.49
C HIS A 89 -8.39 -10.92 -2.41
N PRO A 90 -8.38 -11.26 -1.10
CA PRO A 90 -8.60 -10.29 -0.02
C PRO A 90 -7.72 -9.04 -0.10
N ASN A 91 -6.45 -9.19 -0.46
CA ASN A 91 -5.54 -8.05 -0.61
C ASN A 91 -5.90 -7.15 -1.81
N THR A 92 -6.43 -7.72 -2.89
CA THR A 92 -6.94 -6.95 -4.04
C THR A 92 -8.16 -6.13 -3.62
N LEU A 93 -9.12 -6.76 -2.93
CA LEU A 93 -10.30 -6.09 -2.39
C LEU A 93 -9.93 -4.99 -1.38
N SER A 94 -8.90 -5.23 -0.56
CA SER A 94 -8.38 -4.22 0.36
C SER A 94 -7.82 -2.99 -0.37
N SER A 95 -7.06 -3.18 -1.47
CA SER A 95 -6.57 -2.06 -2.29
C SER A 95 -7.69 -1.31 -2.99
N MET A 96 -8.74 -2.01 -3.47
CA MET A 96 -9.92 -1.34 -4.02
C MET A 96 -10.57 -0.42 -2.98
N ASN A 97 -10.68 -0.88 -1.74
CA ASN A 97 -11.22 -0.07 -0.65
C ASN A 97 -10.29 1.11 -0.30
N SER A 98 -8.98 0.90 -0.23
CA SER A 98 -8.00 1.99 -0.02
C SER A 98 -8.11 3.07 -1.10
N LEU A 99 -8.14 2.66 -2.37
CA LEU A 99 -8.27 3.58 -3.50
C LEU A 99 -9.63 4.32 -3.49
N ALA A 100 -10.71 3.66 -3.06
CA ALA A 100 -12.00 4.33 -2.87
C ALA A 100 -11.92 5.43 -1.78
N CYS A 101 -11.23 5.17 -0.66
CA CYS A 101 -10.99 6.19 0.36
C CYS A 101 -10.16 7.37 -0.18
N VAL A 102 -9.13 7.10 -0.98
CA VAL A 102 -8.33 8.15 -1.64
C VAL A 102 -9.20 8.98 -2.59
N TYR A 103 -10.06 8.34 -3.38
CA TYR A 103 -11.01 9.05 -4.25
C TYR A 103 -11.99 9.93 -3.47
N LEU A 104 -12.48 9.48 -2.31
CA LEU A 104 -13.32 10.32 -1.46
C LEU A 104 -12.58 11.57 -0.99
N ALA A 105 -11.32 11.44 -0.57
CA ALA A 105 -10.51 12.59 -0.17
C ALA A 105 -10.24 13.59 -1.31
N LEU A 106 -10.24 13.12 -2.55
CA LEU A 106 -10.12 13.95 -3.77
C LEU A 106 -11.46 14.47 -4.31
N GLY A 107 -12.59 14.13 -3.69
CA GLY A 107 -13.93 14.48 -4.20
C GLY A 107 -14.35 13.72 -5.46
N LYS A 108 -13.67 12.63 -5.81
CA LYS A 108 -13.96 11.77 -6.97
C LYS A 108 -15.05 10.74 -6.63
N PHE A 109 -16.23 11.22 -6.24
CA PHE A 109 -17.30 10.39 -5.66
C PHE A 109 -17.77 9.25 -6.56
N GLU A 110 -17.91 9.48 -7.87
CA GLU A 110 -18.34 8.43 -8.81
C GLU A 110 -17.32 7.29 -8.92
N ASN A 111 -16.03 7.61 -8.88
CA ASN A 111 -14.98 6.58 -8.90
C ASN A 111 -14.96 5.77 -7.59
N ALA A 112 -15.14 6.45 -6.45
CA ALA A 112 -15.23 5.78 -5.14
C ALA A 112 -16.46 4.86 -5.06
N LYS A 113 -17.62 5.34 -5.53
CA LYS A 113 -18.86 4.57 -5.60
C LYS A 113 -18.68 3.32 -6.43
N LYS A 114 -18.15 3.46 -7.65
CA LYS A 114 -17.90 2.32 -8.55
C LYS A 114 -17.01 1.26 -7.91
N LEU A 115 -15.89 1.66 -7.29
CA LEU A 115 -15.02 0.71 -6.58
C LEU A 115 -15.74 0.01 -5.42
N GLY A 116 -16.59 0.73 -4.69
CA GLY A 116 -17.39 0.15 -3.62
C GLY A 116 -18.40 -0.89 -4.11
N GLU A 117 -19.07 -0.62 -5.23
CA GLU A 117 -19.97 -1.55 -5.90
C GLU A 117 -19.20 -2.80 -6.38
N ASP A 118 -18.07 -2.60 -7.07
CA ASP A 118 -17.21 -3.70 -7.53
C ASP A 118 -16.74 -4.58 -6.34
N VAL A 119 -16.36 -4.00 -5.20
CA VAL A 119 -15.97 -4.76 -4.00
C VAL A 119 -17.12 -5.60 -3.43
N LEU A 120 -18.36 -5.08 -3.46
CA LEU A 120 -19.53 -5.83 -2.98
C LEU A 120 -19.88 -7.01 -3.88
N GLU A 121 -19.71 -6.86 -5.19
CA GLU A 121 -19.96 -7.94 -6.17
C GLU A 121 -18.92 -9.07 -6.08
N LEU A 122 -17.67 -8.73 -5.72
CA LEU A 122 -16.56 -9.68 -5.67
C LEU A 122 -16.41 -10.43 -4.33
N ARG A 123 -17.20 -10.08 -3.30
CA ARG A 123 -17.14 -10.64 -1.94
C ARG A 123 -17.81 -12.00 -1.76
#